data_AF-K1XTH1-F1
#
_entry.id   AF-K1XTH1-F1
#
_cell.length_a   1.000
_cell.length_b   1.000
_cell.length_c   1.000
_cell.angle_alpha   90.00
_cell.angle_beta   90.00
_cell.angle_gamma   90.00
#
_symmetry.space_group_name_H-M   'P 1'
#
loop_
_entity.id
_entity.type
_entity.pdbx_description
1 polymer ?
#
loop_
_entity_poly.entity_id
_entity_poly.type
_entity_poly.pdbx_seq_one_letter_code
_entity_poly.pdbx_strand_id
1 'polypeptide(L)'
;TVWQGLGYNRRALYLKKAAEVVVSEYKGKLPDTPELLVKLPGIGIYTAGAVCAFAFNKPVVFIDTNVRRIYIHHFFNDKEGITDAELIPYIEATLDKENAREWYSALMDYGSILGLKEDNANKRSAHYVKQSKFEGSLRQIRGKILKLVTNNKQVTRKELQKVLNETPERIEEAIKGLEKDGMLIVKKNTIAIA
;
A
#
# COMPACT_ATOMS: atom_id res chain seq x y z
N THR A 1 -18.59 -1.49 -7.41
CA THR A 1 -17.54 -0.82 -6.62
C THR A 1 -16.96 -1.80 -5.61
N VAL A 2 -15.80 -2.41 -5.91
CA VAL A 2 -15.16 -3.39 -4.99
C VAL A 2 -14.06 -2.78 -4.13
N TRP A 3 -13.49 -1.64 -4.55
CA TRP A 3 -12.42 -0.94 -3.82
C TRP A 3 -12.92 0.23 -2.96
N GLN A 4 -14.22 0.53 -3.02
CA GLN A 4 -14.79 1.67 -2.33
C GLN A 4 -14.65 1.49 -0.82
N GLY A 5 -14.08 2.50 -0.14
CA GLY A 5 -13.86 2.48 1.31
C GLY A 5 -12.45 2.07 1.74
N LEU A 6 -11.67 1.40 0.88
CA LEU A 6 -10.30 0.96 1.20
C LEU A 6 -9.25 2.08 1.12
N GLY A 7 -9.61 3.24 0.57
CA GLY A 7 -8.71 4.35 0.30
C GLY A 7 -7.62 3.99 -0.73
N TYR A 8 -6.65 4.89 -0.92
CA TYR A 8 -5.50 4.68 -1.81
C TYR A 8 -5.90 4.09 -3.17
N ASN A 9 -6.84 4.74 -3.84
CA ASN A 9 -7.55 4.19 -5.00
C ASN A 9 -6.62 3.72 -6.13
N ARG A 10 -5.39 4.27 -6.22
CA ARG A 10 -4.40 3.91 -7.26
C ARG A 10 -3.97 2.46 -7.16
N ARG A 11 -4.01 1.88 -5.96
CA ARG A 11 -3.76 0.46 -5.74
C ARG A 11 -4.75 -0.43 -6.48
N ALA A 12 -6.02 -0.03 -6.64
CA ALA A 12 -6.98 -0.79 -7.45
C ALA A 12 -6.56 -0.85 -8.92
N LEU A 13 -6.17 0.31 -9.47
CA LEU A 13 -5.76 0.39 -10.88
C LEU A 13 -4.51 -0.44 -11.13
N TYR A 14 -3.54 -0.39 -10.22
CA TYR A 14 -2.33 -1.20 -10.31
C TYR A 14 -2.59 -2.68 -10.11
N LEU A 15 -3.46 -3.07 -9.17
CA LEU A 15 -3.85 -4.46 -9.00
C LEU A 15 -4.49 -5.03 -10.28
N LYS A 16 -5.40 -4.28 -10.90
CA LYS A 16 -6.01 -4.66 -12.18
C LYS A 16 -4.97 -4.78 -13.30
N LYS A 17 -4.11 -3.76 -13.46
CA LYS A 17 -3.06 -3.76 -14.48
C LYS A 17 -2.06 -4.90 -14.28
N ALA A 18 -1.68 -5.20 -13.04
CA ALA A 18 -0.84 -6.33 -12.72
C ALA A 18 -1.51 -7.65 -13.10
N ALA A 19 -2.79 -7.83 -12.79
CA ALA A 19 -3.54 -9.02 -13.21
C ALA A 19 -3.63 -9.16 -14.74
N GLU A 20 -3.84 -8.06 -15.47
CA GLU A 20 -3.85 -8.05 -16.94
C GLU A 20 -2.51 -8.48 -17.53
N VAL A 21 -1.39 -7.97 -16.97
CA VAL A 21 -0.03 -8.39 -17.35
C VAL A 21 0.20 -9.86 -17.04
N VAL A 22 -0.23 -10.36 -15.88
CA VAL A 22 -0.12 -11.78 -15.52
C VAL A 22 -0.87 -12.68 -16.50
N VAL A 23 -2.07 -12.30 -16.92
CA VAL A 23 -2.86 -13.06 -17.90
C VAL A 23 -2.19 -13.04 -19.28
N SER A 24 -1.80 -11.87 -19.76
CA SER A 24 -1.30 -11.67 -21.13
C SER A 24 0.15 -12.16 -21.32
N GLU A 25 1.06 -11.84 -20.40
CA GLU A 25 2.49 -12.14 -20.53
C GLU A 25 2.90 -13.44 -19.82
N TYR A 26 2.24 -13.78 -18.71
CA TYR A 26 2.56 -14.95 -17.90
C TYR A 26 1.51 -16.07 -18.01
N LYS A 27 0.62 -16.01 -19.01
CA LYS A 27 -0.40 -17.03 -19.29
C LYS A 27 -1.28 -17.37 -18.08
N GLY A 28 -1.59 -16.35 -17.27
CA GLY A 28 -2.42 -16.46 -16.07
C GLY A 28 -1.71 -17.08 -14.86
N LYS A 29 -0.40 -17.36 -14.94
CA LYS A 29 0.39 -17.87 -13.82
C LYS A 29 1.21 -16.74 -13.21
N LEU A 30 0.97 -16.44 -11.95
CA LEU A 30 1.76 -15.42 -11.24
C LEU A 30 3.22 -15.89 -11.14
N PRO A 31 4.22 -15.06 -11.50
CA PRO A 31 5.62 -15.42 -11.29
C PRO A 31 5.92 -15.55 -9.80
N ASP A 32 6.86 -16.42 -9.47
CA ASP A 32 7.15 -16.83 -8.09
C ASP A 32 8.55 -16.39 -7.63
N THR A 33 9.16 -15.43 -8.32
CA THR A 33 10.45 -14.84 -7.91
C THR A 33 10.33 -13.32 -7.75
N PRO A 34 11.07 -12.72 -6.81
CA PRO A 34 11.01 -11.27 -6.60
C PRO A 34 11.37 -10.48 -7.86
N GLU A 35 12.37 -10.92 -8.62
CA GLU A 35 12.92 -10.24 -9.80
C GLU A 35 11.88 -10.13 -10.93
N LEU A 36 10.98 -11.11 -11.04
CA LEU A 36 9.89 -11.09 -11.99
C LEU A 36 8.69 -10.31 -11.45
N LEU A 37 8.35 -10.50 -10.17
CA LEU A 37 7.21 -9.83 -9.54
C LEU A 37 7.37 -8.30 -9.50
N VAL A 38 8.56 -7.76 -9.27
CA VAL A 38 8.80 -6.30 -9.26
C VAL A 38 8.57 -5.64 -10.63
N LYS A 39 8.51 -6.42 -11.72
CA LYS A 39 8.18 -5.90 -13.06
C LYS A 39 6.68 -5.64 -13.22
N LEU A 40 5.83 -6.20 -12.35
CA LEU A 40 4.40 -6.00 -12.41
C LEU A 40 4.00 -4.58 -11.92
N PRO A 41 3.02 -3.93 -12.57
CA PRO A 41 2.54 -2.60 -12.18
C PRO A 41 2.19 -2.50 -10.68
N GLY A 42 2.87 -1.59 -9.98
CA GLY A 42 2.59 -1.29 -8.57
C GLY A 42 3.12 -2.31 -7.56
N ILE A 43 3.91 -3.30 -7.99
CA ILE A 43 4.60 -4.23 -7.10
C ILE A 43 6.02 -3.73 -6.86
N GLY A 44 6.32 -3.33 -5.63
CA GLY A 44 7.69 -3.00 -5.19
C GLY A 44 8.38 -4.19 -4.52
N ILE A 45 9.63 -4.01 -4.12
CA ILE A 45 10.48 -5.04 -3.48
C ILE A 45 9.78 -5.74 -2.30
N TYR A 46 9.10 -4.96 -1.45
CA TYR A 46 8.36 -5.47 -0.30
C TYR A 46 7.25 -6.44 -0.75
N THR A 47 6.38 -5.99 -1.65
CA THR A 47 5.24 -6.78 -2.10
C THR A 47 5.70 -8.03 -2.85
N ALA A 48 6.76 -7.93 -3.65
CA ALA A 48 7.35 -9.06 -4.36
C ALA A 48 7.87 -10.14 -3.41
N GLY A 49 8.64 -9.74 -2.39
CA GLY A 49 9.12 -10.67 -1.36
C GLY A 49 7.97 -11.26 -0.52
N ALA A 50 7.00 -10.44 -0.12
CA ALA A 50 5.83 -10.90 0.62
C ALA A 50 4.99 -11.92 -0.17
N VAL A 51 4.79 -11.71 -1.48
CA VAL A 51 4.11 -12.69 -2.35
C VAL A 51 4.90 -13.99 -2.41
N CYS A 52 6.23 -13.94 -2.56
CA CYS A 52 7.08 -15.14 -2.57
C CYS A 52 6.97 -15.93 -1.26
N ALA A 53 7.06 -15.23 -0.11
CA ALA A 53 6.94 -15.87 1.19
C ALA A 53 5.53 -16.44 1.44
N PHE A 54 4.48 -15.62 1.31
CA PHE A 54 3.14 -16.06 1.67
C PHE A 54 2.49 -16.96 0.63
N ALA A 55 2.58 -16.66 -0.66
CA ALA A 55 1.90 -17.47 -1.68
C ALA A 55 2.70 -18.73 -2.02
N PHE A 56 4.03 -18.61 -2.13
CA PHE A 56 4.90 -19.68 -2.63
C PHE A 56 5.77 -20.36 -1.57
N ASN A 57 5.65 -19.97 -0.29
CA ASN A 57 6.47 -20.49 0.82
C ASN A 57 7.97 -20.39 0.55
N LYS A 58 8.41 -19.36 -0.16
CA LYS A 58 9.83 -19.16 -0.47
C LYS A 58 10.51 -18.35 0.63
N PRO A 59 11.71 -18.73 1.08
CA PRO A 59 12.45 -18.02 2.11
C PRO A 59 13.15 -16.78 1.54
N VAL A 60 12.35 -15.79 1.14
CA VAL A 60 12.80 -14.49 0.64
C VAL A 60 12.67 -13.47 1.75
N VAL A 61 13.75 -12.72 2.00
CA VAL A 61 13.76 -11.62 2.96
C VAL A 61 12.90 -10.47 2.44
N PHE A 62 11.93 -10.05 3.25
CA PHE A 62 11.23 -8.78 3.08
C PHE A 62 10.94 -8.14 4.44
N ILE A 63 10.78 -6.82 4.45
CA ILE A 63 10.63 -6.03 5.68
C ILE A 63 9.30 -5.29 5.68
N ASP A 64 8.33 -5.82 6.43
CA ASP A 64 7.11 -5.09 6.82
C ASP A 64 7.36 -4.18 8.04
N THR A 65 6.43 -3.27 8.31
CA THR A 65 6.31 -2.53 9.57
C THR A 65 6.28 -3.41 10.82
N ASN A 66 5.67 -4.61 10.79
CA ASN A 66 5.66 -5.52 11.95
C ASN A 66 7.01 -6.21 12.14
N VAL A 67 7.58 -6.74 11.05
CA VAL A 67 8.94 -7.32 11.05
C VAL A 67 9.94 -6.29 11.56
N ARG A 68 9.95 -5.08 10.97
CA ARG A 68 10.80 -3.97 11.41
C ARG A 68 10.67 -3.66 12.89
N ARG A 69 9.44 -3.64 13.42
CA ARG A 69 9.19 -3.38 14.85
C ARG A 69 9.87 -4.41 15.73
N ILE A 70 9.73 -5.69 15.39
CA ILE A 70 10.31 -6.81 16.16
C ILE A 70 11.84 -6.69 16.20
N TYR A 71 12.48 -6.55 15.03
CA TYR A 71 13.94 -6.54 14.99
C TYR A 71 14.53 -5.30 15.64
N ILE A 72 13.91 -4.13 15.44
CA ILE A 72 14.35 -2.91 16.14
C ILE A 72 14.15 -3.04 17.66
N HIS A 73 13.05 -3.66 18.11
CA HIS A 73 12.79 -3.83 19.54
C HIS A 73 13.79 -4.77 20.21
N HIS A 74 14.14 -5.90 19.59
CA HIS A 74 15.00 -6.91 20.22
C HIS A 74 16.49 -6.69 20.03
N PHE A 75 16.91 -6.10 18.91
CA PHE A 75 18.33 -6.05 18.53
C PHE A 75 18.92 -4.63 18.57
N PHE A 76 18.10 -3.58 18.71
CA PHE A 76 18.53 -2.18 18.61
C PHE A 76 17.92 -1.29 19.69
N ASN A 77 18.33 -1.48 20.94
CA ASN A 77 17.76 -0.75 22.09
C ASN A 77 18.16 0.73 22.16
N ASP A 78 19.38 1.08 21.76
CA ASP A 78 19.93 2.42 21.98
C ASP A 78 20.38 3.11 20.68
N LYS A 79 19.79 2.71 19.54
CA LYS A 79 20.12 3.26 18.22
C LYS A 79 18.89 3.88 17.56
N GLU A 80 19.11 5.04 16.97
CA GLU A 80 18.14 5.76 16.13
C GLU A 80 18.59 5.73 14.66
N GLY A 81 17.67 6.00 13.74
CA GLY A 81 17.97 6.05 12.30
C GLY A 81 18.36 4.69 11.71
N ILE A 82 17.80 3.60 12.24
CA ILE A 82 18.14 2.23 11.82
C ILE A 82 17.60 1.99 10.42
N THR A 83 18.50 1.64 9.51
CA THR A 83 18.20 1.36 8.11
C THR A 83 17.75 -0.08 7.93
N ASP A 84 16.97 -0.34 6.88
CA ASP A 84 16.56 -1.71 6.54
C ASP A 84 17.78 -2.62 6.28
N ALA A 85 18.89 -2.08 5.76
CA ALA A 85 20.13 -2.81 5.54
C ALA A 85 20.76 -3.38 6.82
N GLU A 86 20.56 -2.72 7.96
CA GLU A 86 21.05 -3.20 9.25
C GLU A 86 20.17 -4.29 9.85
N LEU A 87 18.90 -4.35 9.45
CA LEU A 87 17.97 -5.37 9.90
C LEU A 87 18.15 -6.68 9.13
N ILE A 88 18.51 -6.59 7.85
CA ILE A 88 18.62 -7.75 6.93
C ILE A 88 19.46 -8.90 7.53
N PRO A 89 20.67 -8.69 8.08
CA PRO A 89 21.48 -9.79 8.61
C PRO A 89 20.80 -10.56 9.75
N TYR A 90 20.05 -9.88 10.62
CA TYR A 90 19.31 -10.52 11.70
C TYR A 90 18.11 -11.30 11.16
N ILE A 91 17.43 -10.76 10.14
CA ILE A 91 16.30 -11.43 9.49
C ILE A 91 16.80 -12.69 8.79
N GLU A 92 17.87 -12.60 8.01
CA GLU A 92 18.49 -13.73 7.31
C GLU A 92 18.96 -14.84 8.27
N ALA A 93 19.53 -14.46 9.41
CA ALA A 93 20.00 -15.42 10.41
C ALA A 93 18.87 -16.17 11.13
N THR A 94 17.67 -15.60 11.16
CA THR A 94 16.52 -16.15 11.90
C THR A 94 15.39 -16.66 11.01
N LEU A 95 15.46 -16.41 9.70
CA LEU A 95 14.49 -16.85 8.70
C LEU A 95 14.43 -18.38 8.65
N ASP A 96 13.25 -18.93 8.90
CA ASP A 96 12.96 -20.34 8.65
C ASP A 96 12.94 -20.61 7.14
N LYS A 97 13.89 -21.43 6.67
CA LYS A 97 14.05 -21.77 5.26
C LYS A 97 13.08 -22.85 4.77
N GLU A 98 12.49 -23.61 5.68
CA GLU A 98 11.55 -24.69 5.38
C GLU A 98 10.10 -24.20 5.45
N ASN A 99 9.79 -23.36 6.45
CA ASN A 99 8.43 -22.89 6.74
C ASN A 99 8.32 -21.36 6.73
N ALA A 100 8.92 -20.71 5.73
CA ALA A 100 8.96 -19.25 5.60
C ALA A 100 7.58 -18.58 5.73
N ARG A 101 6.52 -19.16 5.13
CA ARG A 101 5.14 -18.66 5.24
C ARG A 101 4.68 -18.59 6.68
N GLU A 102 4.79 -19.69 7.41
CA GLU A 102 4.32 -19.79 8.80
C GLU A 102 5.15 -18.90 9.72
N TRP A 103 6.47 -18.88 9.53
CA TRP A 103 7.38 -18.00 10.24
C TRP A 103 7.01 -16.53 10.07
N TYR A 104 6.79 -16.07 8.83
CA TYR A 104 6.35 -14.69 8.59
C TYR A 104 4.96 -14.42 9.16
N SER A 105 4.01 -15.35 9.07
CA SER A 105 2.69 -15.19 9.70
C SER A 105 2.81 -15.00 11.21
N ALA A 106 3.63 -15.82 11.88
CA ALA A 106 3.89 -15.69 13.31
C ALA A 106 4.55 -14.35 13.67
N LEU A 107 5.51 -13.87 12.87
CA LEU A 107 6.10 -12.54 13.07
C LEU A 107 5.10 -11.41 12.84
N MET A 108 4.17 -11.51 11.89
CA MET A 108 3.14 -10.47 11.70
C MET A 108 2.24 -10.37 12.93
N ASP A 109 1.77 -11.52 13.44
CA ASP A 109 0.93 -11.58 14.64
C ASP A 109 1.67 -11.04 15.87
N TYR A 110 2.90 -11.51 16.08
CA TYR A 110 3.72 -11.05 17.19
C TYR A 110 4.01 -9.54 17.10
N GLY A 111 4.42 -9.06 15.93
CA GLY A 111 4.76 -7.66 15.73
C GLY A 111 3.56 -6.75 15.95
N SER A 112 2.37 -7.18 15.54
CA SER A 112 1.12 -6.48 15.81
C SER A 112 0.87 -6.33 17.32
N ILE A 113 0.94 -7.44 18.07
CA ILE A 113 0.75 -7.47 19.54
C ILE A 113 1.81 -6.61 20.23
N LEU A 114 3.06 -6.68 19.79
CA LEU A 114 4.16 -5.95 20.39
C LEU A 114 3.91 -4.44 20.38
N GLY A 115 3.42 -3.89 19.26
CA GLY A 115 3.13 -2.44 19.22
C GLY A 115 1.84 -2.00 19.87
N LEU A 116 1.06 -2.92 20.44
CA LEU A 116 -0.03 -2.60 21.37
C LEU A 116 0.44 -2.57 22.82
N LYS A 117 1.49 -3.32 23.16
CA LYS A 117 1.99 -3.50 24.53
C LYS A 117 3.17 -2.60 24.87
N GLU A 118 4.02 -2.35 23.88
CA GLU A 118 5.28 -1.63 24.05
C GLU A 118 5.28 -0.32 23.27
N ASP A 119 6.25 0.53 23.58
CA ASP A 119 6.55 1.70 22.77
C ASP A 119 6.87 1.31 21.33
N ASN A 120 6.35 2.11 20.38
CA ASN A 120 6.51 1.82 18.95
C ASN A 120 7.96 1.96 18.50
N ALA A 121 8.69 0.85 18.54
CA ALA A 121 10.08 0.71 18.13
C ALA A 121 10.33 1.22 16.69
N ASN A 122 9.32 1.19 15.81
CA ASN A 122 9.47 1.72 14.45
C ASN A 122 9.84 3.20 14.42
N LYS A 123 9.58 3.99 15.48
CA LYS A 123 10.01 5.40 15.55
C LYS A 123 11.53 5.57 15.34
N ARG A 124 12.30 4.53 15.67
CA ARG A 124 13.77 4.52 15.53
C ARG A 124 14.26 4.13 14.15
N SER A 125 13.37 3.77 13.23
CA SER A 125 13.75 3.47 11.85
C SER A 125 14.04 4.74 11.06
N ALA A 126 15.07 4.69 10.21
CA ALA A 126 15.33 5.71 9.20
C ALA A 126 14.16 5.91 8.21
N HIS A 127 13.28 4.91 8.07
CA HIS A 127 12.13 4.94 7.17
C HIS A 127 10.82 5.28 7.88
N TYR A 128 10.87 5.66 9.16
CA TYR A 128 9.66 5.96 9.91
C TYR A 128 8.98 7.24 9.41
N VAL A 129 7.74 7.08 8.94
CA VAL A 129 6.88 8.20 8.58
C VAL A 129 5.58 8.07 9.36
N LYS A 130 5.27 9.09 10.18
CA LYS A 130 3.98 9.14 10.87
C LYS A 130 2.88 9.32 9.84
N GLN A 131 2.02 8.32 9.71
CA GLN A 131 0.89 8.39 8.79
C GLN A 131 -0.07 9.51 9.23
N SER A 132 -0.43 10.40 8.31
CA SER A 132 -1.46 11.40 8.57
C SER A 132 -2.83 10.77 8.77
N LYS A 133 -3.69 11.42 9.56
CA LYS A 133 -5.08 10.98 9.75
C LYS A 133 -5.80 10.88 8.41
N PHE A 134 -6.71 9.92 8.31
CA PHE A 134 -7.54 9.77 7.11
C PHE A 134 -8.60 10.89 7.04
N GLU A 135 -9.24 11.18 8.16
CA GLU A 135 -10.23 12.26 8.27
C GLU A 135 -9.59 13.62 7.92
N GLY A 136 -10.25 14.39 7.05
CA GLY A 136 -9.75 15.66 6.56
C GLY A 136 -8.54 15.54 5.62
N SER A 137 -8.22 14.36 5.10
CA SER A 137 -7.13 14.18 4.12
C SER A 137 -7.62 14.21 2.68
N LEU A 138 -6.73 14.54 1.74
CA LEU A 138 -7.02 14.41 0.30
C LEU A 138 -7.43 12.99 -0.10
N ARG A 139 -6.95 11.96 0.60
CA ARG A 139 -7.34 10.55 0.35
C ARG A 139 -8.85 10.36 0.57
N GLN A 140 -9.40 11.02 1.61
CA GLN A 140 -10.83 10.98 1.91
C GLN A 140 -11.64 11.73 0.86
N ILE A 141 -11.22 12.96 0.50
CA ILE A 141 -11.89 13.78 -0.53
C ILE A 141 -11.94 13.02 -1.86
N ARG A 142 -10.81 12.44 -2.28
CA ARG A 142 -10.73 11.62 -3.49
C ARG A 142 -11.69 10.42 -3.45
N GLY A 143 -11.81 9.75 -2.31
CA GLY A 143 -12.76 8.67 -2.13
C GLY A 143 -14.22 9.12 -2.25
N LYS A 144 -14.58 10.27 -1.67
CA LYS A 144 -15.91 10.88 -1.79
C LYS A 144 -16.23 11.24 -3.23
N ILE A 145 -15.29 11.87 -3.96
CA ILE A 145 -15.44 12.20 -5.39
C ILE A 145 -15.71 10.93 -6.20
N LEU A 146 -14.86 9.91 -6.09
CA LEU A 146 -15.05 8.66 -6.83
C LEU A 146 -16.39 7.99 -6.54
N LYS A 147 -16.85 8.01 -5.28
CA LYS A 147 -18.18 7.50 -4.91
C LYS A 147 -19.29 8.25 -5.64
N LEU A 148 -19.24 9.58 -5.66
CA LEU A 148 -20.24 10.41 -6.35
C LEU A 148 -20.23 10.18 -7.86
N VAL A 149 -19.06 10.17 -8.48
CA VAL A 149 -18.93 9.97 -9.94
C VAL A 149 -19.42 8.57 -10.32
N THR A 150 -19.06 7.53 -9.55
CA THR A 150 -19.47 6.16 -9.85
C THR A 150 -20.99 5.97 -9.73
N ASN A 151 -21.62 6.63 -8.75
CA ASN A 151 -23.07 6.52 -8.55
C ASN A 151 -23.88 7.30 -9.59
N ASN A 152 -23.37 8.44 -10.06
CA ASN A 152 -24.11 9.32 -10.98
C ASN A 152 -23.66 9.20 -12.44
N LYS A 153 -22.69 8.32 -12.75
CA LYS A 153 -21.96 8.16 -14.03
C LYS A 153 -21.12 9.37 -14.43
N GLN A 154 -21.64 10.58 -14.24
CA GLN A 154 -20.95 11.85 -14.43
C GLN A 154 -21.41 12.85 -13.37
N VAL A 155 -20.52 13.76 -13.00
CA VAL A 155 -20.81 14.87 -12.09
C VAL A 155 -20.14 16.14 -12.58
N THR A 156 -20.64 17.29 -12.16
CA THR A 156 -20.04 18.60 -12.42
C THR A 156 -19.24 19.10 -11.23
N ARG A 157 -18.31 20.03 -11.47
CA ARG A 157 -17.57 20.71 -10.38
C ARG A 157 -18.51 21.39 -9.38
N LYS A 158 -19.58 22.02 -9.87
CA LYS A 158 -20.57 22.70 -9.03
C LYS A 158 -21.30 21.72 -8.10
N GLU A 159 -21.64 20.54 -8.61
CA GLU A 159 -22.26 19.49 -7.79
C GLU A 159 -21.29 18.98 -6.73
N LEU A 160 -20.02 18.74 -7.10
CA LEU A 160 -18.99 18.35 -6.13
C LEU A 160 -18.82 19.41 -5.02
N GLN A 161 -18.77 20.69 -5.36
CA GLN A 161 -18.67 21.77 -4.37
C GLN A 161 -19.91 21.89 -3.47
N LYS A 162 -21.10 21.59 -4.00
CA LYS A 162 -22.34 21.61 -3.22
C LYS A 162 -22.45 20.44 -2.25
N VAL A 163 -21.96 19.26 -2.65
CA VAL A 163 -22.11 18.01 -1.89
C VAL A 163 -20.93 17.76 -0.95
N LEU A 164 -19.72 18.12 -1.37
CA LEU A 164 -18.52 17.98 -0.56
C LEU A 164 -18.40 19.22 0.32
N ASN A 165 -18.52 19.03 1.63
CA ASN A 165 -18.23 20.06 2.64
C ASN A 165 -16.71 20.31 2.74
N GLU A 166 -16.10 20.79 1.67
CA GLU A 166 -14.65 20.98 1.48
C GLU A 166 -14.40 22.24 0.65
N THR A 167 -13.19 22.80 0.73
CA THR A 167 -12.87 24.02 -0.03
C THR A 167 -12.74 23.72 -1.53
N PRO A 168 -13.08 24.68 -2.42
CA PRO A 168 -12.93 24.51 -3.86
C PRO A 168 -11.52 24.10 -4.30
N GLU A 169 -10.49 24.63 -3.64
CA GLU A 169 -9.07 24.37 -3.94
C GLU A 169 -8.73 22.90 -3.69
N ARG A 170 -9.18 22.35 -2.54
CA ARG A 170 -8.92 20.96 -2.15
C ARG A 170 -9.67 19.98 -3.02
N ILE A 171 -10.89 20.33 -3.44
CA ILE A 171 -11.67 19.54 -4.40
C ILE A 171 -10.94 19.50 -5.74
N GLU A 172 -10.47 20.63 -6.24
CA GLU A 172 -9.74 20.70 -7.51
C GLU A 172 -8.39 19.96 -7.44
N GLU A 173 -7.66 20.06 -6.32
CA GLU A 173 -6.45 19.27 -6.08
C GLU A 173 -6.74 17.77 -6.13
N ALA A 174 -7.83 17.32 -5.49
CA ALA A 174 -8.25 15.93 -5.51
C ALA A 174 -8.65 15.46 -6.93
N ILE A 175 -9.35 16.29 -7.71
CA ILE A 175 -9.71 16.01 -9.11
C ILE A 175 -8.45 15.85 -9.96
N LYS A 176 -7.53 16.83 -9.91
CA LYS A 176 -6.26 16.78 -10.66
C LYS A 176 -5.45 15.53 -10.32
N GLY A 177 -5.39 15.17 -9.04
CA GLY A 177 -4.71 13.96 -8.60
C GLY A 177 -5.36 12.66 -9.11
N LEU A 178 -6.69 12.62 -9.15
CA LEU A 178 -7.45 11.47 -9.67
C LEU A 178 -7.35 11.34 -11.19
N GLU A 179 -7.37 12.46 -11.91
CA GLU A 179 -7.16 12.50 -13.35
C GLU A 179 -5.74 12.09 -13.72
N LYS A 180 -4.72 12.62 -13.02
CA LYS A 180 -3.31 12.21 -13.20
C LYS A 180 -3.10 10.71 -12.95
N ASP A 181 -3.82 10.15 -11.99
CA ASP A 181 -3.77 8.71 -11.70
C ASP A 181 -4.60 7.86 -12.69
N GLY A 182 -5.26 8.48 -13.67
CA GLY A 182 -6.06 7.81 -14.70
C GLY A 182 -7.36 7.21 -14.16
N MET A 183 -7.96 7.82 -13.13
CA MET A 183 -9.23 7.36 -12.55
C MET A 183 -10.44 8.16 -13.01
N LEU A 184 -10.20 9.41 -13.40
CA LEU A 184 -11.21 10.32 -13.88
C LEU A 184 -10.82 10.85 -15.25
N ILE A 185 -11.83 11.13 -16.06
CA ILE A 185 -11.72 11.94 -17.27
C ILE A 185 -12.47 13.24 -17.00
N VAL A 186 -11.78 14.37 -17.18
CA VAL A 186 -12.38 15.70 -17.04
C VAL A 186 -12.58 16.32 -18.42
N LYS A 187 -13.84 16.60 -18.78
CA LYS A 187 -14.20 17.28 -20.04
C LYS A 187 -14.95 18.56 -19.73
N LYS A 188 -14.35 19.72 -20.02
CA LYS A 188 -14.91 21.05 -19.70
C LYS A 188 -15.37 21.10 -18.23
N ASN A 189 -16.68 20.94 -17.98
CA ASN A 189 -17.31 21.00 -16.65
C ASN A 189 -17.78 19.64 -16.11
N THR A 190 -17.70 18.56 -16.89
CA THR A 190 -18.16 17.22 -16.52
C THR A 190 -16.97 16.33 -16.17
N ILE A 191 -17.15 15.52 -15.13
CA ILE A 191 -16.18 14.60 -14.57
C ILE A 191 -16.82 13.21 -14.58
N ALA A 192 -16.14 12.24 -15.17
CA ALA A 192 -16.58 10.85 -15.26
C ALA A 192 -15.46 9.89 -14.85
N ILE A 193 -15.78 8.63 -14.55
CA ILE A 193 -14.78 7.57 -14.37
C ILE A 193 -14.07 7.32 -15.71
N ALA A 194 -12.74 7.12 -15.64
CA ALA A 194 -11.90 6.79 -16.79
C ALA A 194 -12.12 5.36 -17.32
#